data_AF-A0A7L2CSL3-F1
#
_entry.id   AF-A0A7L2CSL3-F1
#
_cell.length_a   1.000
_cell.length_b   1.000
_cell.length_c   1.000
_cell.angle_alpha   90.00
_cell.angle_beta   90.00
_cell.angle_gamma   90.00
#
_symmetry.space_group_name_H-M   'P 1'
#
loop_
_entity.id
_entity.type
_entity.pdbx_description
1 polymer ?
#
loop_
_entity_poly.entity_id
_entity_poly.type
_entity_poly.pdbx_seq_one_letter_code
_entity_poly.pdbx_strand_id
1 'polypeptide(L)'
;LSDTDEYRPPVWKSYLYQLQQEAPHPRRITCTCEVENRPKYYGREFHGMISREEADQLLSVAEGSYLIRESQRQPGTYTLALRFGSQTRNFRLYYDGKHFVGEKRFESIHDLVTDGLITLYIETKAAEYISKMTINPIYEHIGYTTLNREPAHKKHMPALRDEHDGKESTGEDEVAEKRLTSLVRRATLKENEHVPKYEKVHNFKVHTFRGPHWCEYCANFMWGLIAQGVKCADCGLNVHKQCSKMVPNDCKPDLKHVKKVYSCDLTTLVKAHFTKRPMVVDMCIREIESRGLNSEGLYRVSGFSDLIEDVKMAFDRDGEKADISVNMYEDINIITGALKLYFRDLPIPLITYDAYPKFIESAKTADPDEQLEILHEALKLLPPAHCETLRYLMAHLKRVTLHEKENLMSAENLGIVFGPTLMRAPELDAMAALNDIRYQRLVVEMLIKNEDILF
;
A
#
# COMPACT_ATOMS: atom_id res chain seq x y z
N LEU A 1 10.11 -29.72 8.45
CA LEU A 1 11.18 -28.97 7.76
C LEU A 1 10.84 -28.86 6.28
N SER A 2 9.88 -27.99 5.94
CA SER A 2 9.65 -27.44 4.60
C SER A 2 8.58 -26.34 4.66
N ASP A 3 8.72 -25.40 5.60
CA ASP A 3 8.02 -24.10 5.52
C ASP A 3 9.00 -23.12 4.90
N THR A 4 9.25 -23.26 3.60
CA THR A 4 9.68 -22.12 2.80
C THR A 4 8.41 -21.33 2.50
N ASP A 5 8.05 -20.44 3.42
CA ASP A 5 7.13 -19.35 3.13
C ASP A 5 7.86 -18.50 2.07
N GLU A 6 7.61 -18.86 0.81
CA GLU A 6 8.25 -18.32 -0.38
C GLU A 6 8.06 -16.81 -0.34
N TYR A 7 9.16 -16.04 -0.30
CA TYR A 7 9.10 -14.58 -0.23
C TYR A 7 8.18 -14.05 -1.33
N ARG A 8 6.97 -13.62 -0.95
CA ARG A 8 6.04 -12.98 -1.86
C ARG A 8 6.29 -11.48 -1.77
N PRO A 9 6.72 -10.82 -2.86
CA PRO A 9 6.86 -9.38 -2.84
C PRO A 9 5.50 -8.74 -2.52
N PRO A 10 5.49 -7.59 -1.84
CA PRO A 10 4.24 -6.89 -1.54
C PRO A 10 3.50 -6.58 -2.84
N VAL A 11 2.18 -6.65 -2.80
CA VAL A 11 1.31 -6.25 -3.92
C VAL A 11 1.63 -4.81 -4.33
N TRP A 12 1.67 -3.91 -3.34
CA TRP A 12 1.89 -2.49 -3.55
C TRP A 12 3.38 -2.17 -3.64
N LYS A 13 3.79 -1.62 -4.78
CA LYS A 13 5.19 -1.30 -5.09
C LYS A 13 5.57 0.05 -4.48
N SER A 14 6.68 0.10 -3.74
CA SER A 14 7.13 1.28 -2.98
C SER A 14 8.06 2.22 -3.76
N TYR A 15 8.63 1.79 -4.90
CA TYR A 15 9.70 2.51 -5.58
C TYR A 15 9.35 3.98 -5.89
N LEU A 16 8.21 4.24 -6.52
CA LEU A 16 7.79 5.61 -6.84
C LEU A 16 7.39 6.43 -5.60
N TYR A 17 6.93 5.77 -4.53
CA TYR A 17 6.67 6.42 -3.25
C TYR A 17 7.98 6.92 -2.63
N GLN A 18 9.00 6.06 -2.57
CA GLN A 18 10.33 6.43 -2.06
C GLN A 18 10.95 7.57 -2.86
N LEU A 19 10.86 7.51 -4.20
CA LEU A 19 11.36 8.61 -5.05
C LEU A 19 10.64 9.94 -4.76
N GLN A 20 9.35 9.93 -4.43
CA GLN A 20 8.67 11.16 -4.03
C GLN A 20 9.22 11.71 -2.71
N GLN A 21 9.53 10.84 -1.75
CA GLN A 21 10.11 11.24 -0.46
C GLN A 21 11.53 11.82 -0.62
N GLU A 22 12.30 11.32 -1.58
CA GLU A 22 13.63 11.84 -1.93
C GLU A 22 13.60 13.13 -2.78
N ALA A 23 12.45 13.48 -3.36
CA ALA A 23 12.37 14.60 -4.30
C ALA A 23 12.76 15.92 -3.62
N PRO A 24 13.51 16.80 -4.31
CA PRO A 24 13.93 18.08 -3.75
C PRO A 24 12.73 18.98 -3.43
N HIS A 25 12.81 19.71 -2.33
CA HIS A 25 11.76 20.64 -1.91
C HIS A 25 11.95 22.03 -2.53
N PRO A 26 10.86 22.82 -2.72
CA PRO A 26 10.96 24.17 -3.24
C PRO A 26 11.78 25.08 -2.33
N ARG A 27 12.79 25.72 -2.90
CA ARG A 27 13.59 26.75 -2.22
C ARG A 27 13.33 28.10 -2.87
N ARG A 28 12.50 28.92 -2.24
CA ARG A 28 12.17 30.23 -2.80
C ARG A 28 13.38 31.16 -2.72
N ILE A 29 13.86 31.64 -3.86
CA ILE A 29 14.75 32.80 -3.89
C ILE A 29 13.91 34.05 -3.62
N THR A 30 14.28 34.79 -2.58
CA THR A 30 13.51 35.95 -2.12
C THR A 30 14.10 37.22 -2.72
N CYS A 31 13.29 37.96 -3.48
CA CYS A 31 13.64 39.27 -3.98
C CYS A 31 13.64 40.27 -2.81
N THR A 32 14.77 40.92 -2.58
CA THR A 32 14.95 41.98 -1.57
C THR A 32 14.66 43.37 -2.11
N CYS A 33 14.54 43.52 -3.44
CA CYS A 33 14.23 44.77 -4.10
C CYS A 33 12.70 44.98 -4.19
N GLU A 34 12.25 46.22 -4.03
CA GLU A 34 10.86 46.58 -4.30
C GLU A 34 10.64 46.68 -5.81
N VAL A 35 9.66 45.93 -6.34
CA VAL A 35 9.36 45.87 -7.78
C VAL A 35 8.04 46.58 -8.05
N GLU A 36 8.10 47.75 -8.69
CA GLU A 36 6.95 48.65 -8.88
C GLU A 36 5.73 48.00 -9.56
N ASN A 37 5.96 47.09 -10.52
CA ASN A 37 4.91 46.45 -11.32
C ASN A 37 4.65 44.98 -10.96
N ARG A 38 4.85 44.59 -9.69
CA ARG A 38 4.59 43.20 -9.26
C ARG A 38 3.08 42.86 -9.33
N PRO A 39 2.68 41.80 -10.05
CA PRO A 39 1.31 41.31 -10.00
C PRO A 39 0.91 40.89 -8.58
N LYS A 40 -0.29 41.26 -8.13
CA LYS A 40 -0.77 41.03 -6.75
C LYS A 40 -0.80 39.56 -6.32
N TYR A 41 -0.87 38.64 -7.27
CA TYR A 41 -0.91 37.20 -7.05
C TYR A 41 0.49 36.56 -6.98
N TYR A 42 1.57 37.33 -7.14
CA TYR A 42 2.93 36.86 -6.86
C TYR A 42 3.49 37.50 -5.60
N GLY A 43 4.28 36.71 -4.88
CA GLY A 43 4.89 37.10 -3.62
C GLY A 43 6.32 37.61 -3.76
N ARG A 44 7.16 37.18 -2.82
CA ARG A 44 8.58 37.56 -2.72
C ARG A 44 9.48 36.82 -3.72
N GLU A 45 8.95 35.83 -4.42
CA GLU A 45 9.61 35.11 -5.50
C GLU A 45 9.68 35.91 -6.81
N PHE A 46 8.94 37.02 -6.94
CA PHE A 46 8.90 37.82 -8.17
C PHE A 46 10.07 38.81 -8.22
N HIS A 47 10.89 38.71 -9.27
CA HIS A 47 12.09 39.53 -9.46
C HIS A 47 11.95 40.57 -10.58
N GLY A 48 10.76 40.77 -11.13
CA GLY A 48 10.57 41.67 -12.28
C GLY A 48 11.25 41.17 -13.55
N MET A 49 11.69 42.09 -14.39
CA MET A 49 12.28 41.78 -15.69
C MET A 49 13.81 41.60 -15.59
N ILE A 50 14.24 40.41 -15.18
CA ILE A 50 15.66 40.01 -15.17
C ILE A 50 15.99 39.10 -16.37
N SER A 51 17.26 39.12 -16.77
CA SER A 51 17.83 38.25 -17.81
C SER A 51 17.85 36.77 -17.38
N ARG A 52 18.11 35.87 -18.33
CA ARG A 52 18.24 34.43 -18.02
C ARG A 52 19.52 34.16 -17.25
N GLU A 53 20.59 34.87 -17.59
CA GLU A 53 21.92 34.77 -17.00
C GLU A 53 21.90 35.21 -15.53
N GLU A 54 21.22 36.33 -15.22
CA GLU A 54 21.00 36.78 -13.84
C GLU A 54 20.14 35.76 -13.05
N ALA A 55 19.08 35.23 -13.66
CA ALA A 55 18.26 34.21 -13.02
C ALA A 55 19.07 32.94 -12.71
N ASP A 56 19.93 32.50 -13.63
CA ASP A 56 20.79 31.33 -13.44
C ASP A 56 21.79 31.53 -12.29
N GLN A 57 22.36 32.73 -12.16
CA GLN A 57 23.24 33.07 -11.04
C GLN A 57 22.49 33.00 -9.70
N LEU A 58 21.31 33.61 -9.62
CA LEU A 58 20.49 33.60 -8.39
C LEU A 58 20.03 32.18 -8.00
N LEU A 59 19.76 31.33 -8.97
CA LEU A 59 19.29 29.95 -8.77
C LEU A 59 20.40 28.95 -8.48
N SER A 60 21.66 29.31 -8.74
CA SER A 60 22.82 28.41 -8.57
C SER A 60 23.09 27.99 -7.12
N VAL A 61 22.46 28.67 -6.14
CA VAL A 61 22.68 28.47 -4.71
C VAL A 61 22.34 27.04 -4.26
N ALA A 62 21.25 26.46 -4.75
CA ALA A 62 20.83 25.13 -4.37
C ALA A 62 19.86 24.49 -5.38
N GLU A 63 19.81 23.16 -5.39
CA GLU A 63 18.79 22.39 -6.08
C GLU A 63 17.39 22.70 -5.53
N GLY A 64 16.38 22.77 -6.41
CA GLY A 64 15.01 23.17 -6.03
C GLY A 64 14.82 24.67 -5.85
N SER A 65 15.88 25.48 -6.04
CA SER A 65 15.77 26.94 -6.04
C SER A 65 14.83 27.40 -7.15
N TYR A 66 13.97 28.38 -6.85
CA TYR A 66 13.07 28.93 -7.85
C TYR A 66 12.80 30.42 -7.65
N LEU A 67 12.47 31.09 -8.76
CA LEU A 67 12.00 32.46 -8.82
C LEU A 67 11.05 32.68 -10.00
N ILE A 68 10.30 33.78 -9.95
CA ILE A 68 9.45 34.23 -11.05
C ILE A 68 10.05 35.51 -11.63
N ARG A 69 10.10 35.57 -12.96
CA ARG A 69 10.55 36.75 -13.71
C ARG A 69 9.60 37.07 -14.85
N GLU A 70 9.58 38.33 -15.25
CA GLU A 70 8.90 38.78 -16.46
C GLU A 70 9.77 38.49 -17.70
N SER A 71 9.12 38.18 -18.82
CA SER A 71 9.79 37.90 -20.09
C SER A 71 10.24 39.18 -20.77
N GLN A 72 11.55 39.33 -20.99
CA GLN A 72 12.12 40.42 -21.81
C GLN A 72 11.62 40.42 -23.27
N ARG A 73 11.20 39.25 -23.79
CA ARG A 73 10.70 39.11 -25.17
C ARG A 73 9.22 39.47 -25.32
N GLN A 74 8.43 39.28 -24.26
CA GLN A 74 6.98 39.48 -24.25
C GLN A 74 6.57 40.08 -22.90
N PRO A 75 6.54 41.42 -22.79
CA PRO A 75 6.04 42.10 -21.59
C PRO A 75 4.64 41.62 -21.19
N GLY A 76 4.37 41.55 -19.90
CA GLY A 76 3.14 40.98 -19.34
C GLY A 76 3.07 39.45 -19.32
N THR A 77 4.11 38.75 -19.81
CA THR A 77 4.24 37.29 -19.68
C THR A 77 5.26 36.93 -18.61
N TYR A 78 4.89 36.00 -17.72
CA TYR A 78 5.71 35.59 -16.58
C TYR A 78 6.29 34.18 -16.78
N THR A 79 7.49 33.96 -16.26
CA THR A 79 8.22 32.70 -16.35
C THR A 79 8.66 32.25 -14.95
N LEU A 80 8.35 31.01 -14.60
CA LEU A 80 8.96 30.30 -13.49
C LEU A 80 10.33 29.78 -13.92
N ALA A 81 11.38 30.23 -13.27
CA ALA A 81 12.72 29.67 -13.42
C ALA A 81 13.00 28.77 -12.21
N LEU A 82 13.33 27.49 -12.48
CA LEU A 82 13.47 26.44 -11.48
C LEU A 82 14.80 25.70 -11.68
N ARG A 83 15.61 25.59 -10.64
CA ARG A 83 16.85 24.82 -10.64
C ARG A 83 16.55 23.34 -10.43
N PHE A 84 16.87 22.53 -11.43
CA PHE A 84 16.76 21.07 -11.34
C PHE A 84 17.83 20.38 -12.21
N GLY A 85 18.52 19.39 -11.66
CA GLY A 85 19.58 18.63 -12.32
C GLY A 85 20.78 19.50 -12.70
N SER A 86 21.17 20.43 -11.82
CA SER A 86 22.23 21.42 -12.09
C SER A 86 21.97 22.30 -13.32
N GLN A 87 20.73 22.40 -13.77
CA GLN A 87 20.31 23.24 -14.89
C GLN A 87 19.07 24.05 -14.50
N THR A 88 18.90 25.21 -15.12
CA THR A 88 17.69 26.02 -14.93
C THR A 88 16.66 25.68 -15.98
N ARG A 89 15.50 25.19 -15.54
CA ARG A 89 14.33 24.97 -16.37
C ARG A 89 13.41 26.17 -16.29
N ASN A 90 12.92 26.62 -17.45
CA ASN A 90 12.06 27.79 -17.58
C ASN A 90 10.67 27.35 -18.03
N PHE A 91 9.64 27.67 -17.25
CA PHE A 91 8.25 27.32 -17.54
C PHE A 91 7.42 28.60 -17.66
N ARG A 92 6.64 28.72 -18.73
CA ARG A 92 5.69 29.83 -18.86
C ARG A 92 4.59 29.67 -17.83
N LEU A 93 4.38 30.71 -17.02
CA LEU A 93 3.33 30.74 -16.00
C LEU A 93 2.08 31.40 -16.53
N TYR A 94 0.94 30.82 -16.15
CA TYR A 94 -0.39 31.36 -16.39
C TYR A 94 -1.17 31.47 -15.08
N TYR A 95 -2.17 32.35 -15.09
CA TYR A 95 -3.02 32.61 -13.95
C TYR A 95 -4.47 32.88 -14.39
N ASP A 96 -5.40 32.05 -13.93
CA ASP A 96 -6.85 32.17 -14.18
C ASP A 96 -7.65 32.28 -12.87
N GLY A 97 -7.01 32.76 -11.80
CA GLY A 97 -7.45 32.60 -10.41
C GLY A 97 -6.71 31.47 -9.69
N LYS A 98 -6.07 30.57 -10.44
CA LYS A 98 -5.10 29.58 -9.95
C LYS A 98 -3.82 29.65 -10.78
N HIS A 99 -2.71 29.20 -10.20
CA HIS A 99 -1.41 29.16 -10.87
C HIS A 99 -1.25 27.86 -11.66
N PHE A 100 -0.72 27.93 -12.90
CA PHE A 100 -0.46 26.72 -13.69
C PHE A 100 0.62 26.92 -14.76
N VAL A 101 1.27 25.80 -15.12
CA VAL A 101 2.19 25.68 -16.28
C VAL A 101 1.67 24.72 -17.34
N GLY A 102 0.64 23.91 -17.01
CA GLY A 102 0.08 22.86 -17.86
C GLY A 102 -1.39 22.59 -17.50
N GLU A 103 -1.80 21.33 -17.39
CA GLU A 103 -3.19 20.98 -17.08
C GLU A 103 -3.59 21.24 -15.62
N LYS A 104 -2.65 21.02 -14.68
CA LYS A 104 -2.89 21.12 -13.24
C LYS A 104 -2.97 22.58 -12.79
N ARG A 105 -3.94 22.89 -11.93
CA ARG A 105 -4.18 24.23 -11.36
C ARG A 105 -3.96 24.24 -9.87
N PHE A 106 -3.12 25.14 -9.39
CA PHE A 106 -2.65 25.21 -8.00
C PHE A 106 -3.10 26.49 -7.31
N GLU A 107 -3.36 26.39 -6.00
CA GLU A 107 -3.74 27.53 -5.17
C GLU A 107 -2.54 28.43 -4.85
N SER A 108 -1.34 27.86 -4.82
CA SER A 108 -0.11 28.61 -4.58
C SER A 108 0.99 28.25 -5.58
N ILE A 109 1.93 29.18 -5.80
CA ILE A 109 3.17 28.90 -6.54
C ILE A 109 4.01 27.83 -5.85
N HIS A 110 4.01 27.82 -4.51
CA HIS A 110 4.75 26.82 -3.76
C HIS A 110 4.28 25.41 -4.11
N ASP A 111 2.97 25.16 -4.13
CA ASP A 111 2.39 23.86 -4.49
C ASP A 111 2.70 23.46 -5.93
N LEU A 112 2.65 24.42 -6.86
CA LEU A 112 3.02 24.21 -8.25
C LEU A 112 4.48 23.76 -8.37
N VAL A 113 5.40 24.43 -7.65
CA VAL A 113 6.82 24.08 -7.66
C VAL A 113 7.07 22.74 -6.97
N THR A 114 6.37 22.44 -5.87
CA THR A 114 6.44 21.14 -5.19
C THR A 114 6.06 20.01 -6.13
N ASP A 115 4.90 20.10 -6.78
CA ASP A 115 4.43 19.08 -7.75
C ASP A 115 5.36 18.99 -8.97
N GLY A 116 5.88 20.13 -9.43
CA GLY A 116 6.84 20.20 -10.52
C GLY A 116 8.16 19.49 -10.20
N LEU A 117 8.74 19.73 -9.02
CA LEU A 117 9.98 19.07 -8.58
C LEU A 117 9.79 17.57 -8.38
N ILE A 118 8.68 17.14 -7.78
CA ILE A 118 8.32 15.72 -7.66
C ILE A 118 8.24 15.07 -9.05
N THR A 119 7.52 15.70 -9.98
CA THR A 119 7.36 15.20 -11.34
C THR A 119 8.70 15.09 -12.05
N LEU A 120 9.51 16.15 -12.01
CA LEU A 120 10.84 16.17 -12.61
C LEU A 120 11.75 15.08 -12.03
N TYR A 121 11.76 14.91 -10.72
CA TYR A 121 12.61 13.93 -10.04
C TYR A 121 12.25 12.50 -10.40
N ILE A 122 10.96 12.16 -10.29
CA ILE A 122 10.46 10.82 -10.59
C ILE A 122 10.63 10.48 -12.07
N GLU A 123 10.22 11.38 -12.97
CA GLU A 123 10.35 11.13 -14.41
C GLU A 123 11.82 11.03 -14.85
N THR A 124 12.74 11.77 -14.21
CA THR A 124 14.18 11.67 -14.53
C THR A 124 14.78 10.36 -14.03
N LYS A 125 14.49 9.95 -12.79
CA LYS A 125 15.09 8.73 -12.20
C LYS A 125 14.44 7.43 -12.67
N ALA A 126 13.14 7.45 -12.96
CA ALA A 126 12.36 6.23 -13.19
C ALA A 126 11.67 6.19 -14.57
N ALA A 127 12.13 6.97 -15.56
CA ALA A 127 11.54 7.00 -16.90
C ALA A 127 11.28 5.60 -17.49
N GLU A 128 12.30 4.74 -17.49
CA GLU A 128 12.22 3.39 -18.06
C GLU A 128 11.33 2.46 -17.21
N TYR A 129 11.30 2.66 -15.90
CA TYR A 129 10.41 1.92 -15.01
C TYR A 129 8.94 2.30 -15.24
N ILE A 130 8.65 3.60 -15.35
CA ILE A 130 7.31 4.14 -15.58
C ILE A 130 6.76 3.67 -16.93
N SER A 131 7.59 3.60 -17.98
CA SER A 131 7.15 3.11 -19.29
C SER A 131 6.79 1.61 -19.28
N LYS A 132 7.40 0.84 -18.36
CA LYS A 132 7.17 -0.60 -18.19
C LYS A 132 6.12 -0.92 -17.13
N MET A 133 5.58 0.06 -16.40
CA MET A 133 4.71 -0.20 -15.25
C MET A 133 3.40 -0.91 -15.62
N THR A 134 2.96 -0.82 -16.87
CA THR A 134 1.75 -1.48 -17.39
C THR A 134 2.01 -2.91 -17.87
N ILE A 135 3.26 -3.34 -17.93
CA ILE A 135 3.65 -4.70 -18.29
C ILE A 135 3.44 -5.56 -17.03
N ASN A 136 2.60 -6.59 -17.12
CA ASN A 136 2.14 -7.44 -16.01
C ASN A 136 1.30 -6.67 -14.96
N PRO A 137 0.06 -6.26 -15.33
CA PRO A 137 -0.83 -5.60 -14.39
C PRO A 137 -1.31 -6.57 -13.30
N ILE A 138 -1.68 -6.02 -12.15
CA ILE A 138 -2.30 -6.78 -11.06
C ILE A 138 -3.82 -6.86 -11.19
N TYR A 139 -4.42 -6.04 -12.06
CA TYR A 139 -5.87 -5.85 -12.15
C TYR A 139 -6.67 -7.16 -12.29
N GLU A 140 -6.17 -8.10 -13.09
CA GLU A 140 -6.84 -9.39 -13.33
C GLU A 140 -6.76 -10.35 -12.13
N HIS A 141 -5.87 -10.07 -11.19
CA HIS A 141 -5.62 -10.92 -10.02
C HIS A 141 -6.08 -10.27 -8.71
N ILE A 142 -6.37 -8.98 -8.71
CA ILE A 142 -6.61 -8.18 -7.51
C ILE A 142 -7.92 -7.42 -7.64
N GLY A 143 -8.90 -7.76 -6.80
CA GLY A 143 -10.14 -7.00 -6.67
C GLY A 143 -11.39 -7.84 -6.43
N TYR A 144 -12.48 -7.18 -6.05
CA TYR A 144 -13.78 -7.83 -5.79
C TYR A 144 -14.41 -8.47 -7.04
N THR A 145 -13.93 -8.14 -8.25
CA THR A 145 -14.48 -8.68 -9.50
C THR A 145 -14.16 -10.17 -9.68
N THR A 146 -13.00 -10.63 -9.19
CA THR A 146 -12.60 -12.05 -9.21
C THR A 146 -13.18 -12.82 -8.02
N LEU A 147 -13.33 -12.16 -6.87
CA LEU A 147 -13.83 -12.77 -5.62
C LEU A 147 -15.37 -12.85 -5.52
N ASN A 148 -16.12 -11.94 -6.17
CA ASN A 148 -17.59 -12.02 -6.24
C ASN A 148 -18.09 -13.05 -7.27
N ARG A 149 -17.23 -13.91 -7.83
CA ARG A 149 -17.69 -15.12 -8.51
C ARG A 149 -18.23 -16.04 -7.43
N GLU A 150 -19.55 -16.11 -7.30
CA GLU A 150 -20.22 -16.98 -6.32
C GLU A 150 -19.54 -18.35 -6.26
N PRO A 151 -19.17 -18.85 -5.06
CA PRO A 151 -18.76 -20.24 -4.94
C PRO A 151 -19.99 -21.08 -5.30
N ALA A 152 -19.87 -21.90 -6.36
CA ALA A 152 -20.93 -22.76 -6.89
C ALA A 152 -21.38 -23.88 -5.91
N HIS A 153 -21.15 -23.74 -4.61
CA HIS A 153 -21.42 -24.73 -3.58
C HIS A 153 -22.19 -24.16 -2.39
N LYS A 154 -23.35 -23.54 -2.65
CA LYS A 154 -24.44 -23.51 -1.68
C LYS A 154 -25.76 -23.85 -2.37
N LYS A 155 -25.91 -25.11 -2.78
CA LYS A 155 -27.24 -25.73 -2.92
C LYS A 155 -27.35 -26.85 -1.89
N HIS A 156 -28.09 -26.56 -0.83
CA HIS A 156 -28.81 -27.57 -0.06
C HIS A 156 -29.53 -28.51 -1.03
N MET A 157 -29.28 -29.81 -0.94
CA MET A 157 -30.25 -30.81 -1.38
C MET A 157 -30.94 -31.41 -0.15
N PRO A 158 -32.27 -31.55 -0.15
CA PRO A 158 -32.97 -32.32 0.85
C PRO A 158 -32.71 -33.81 0.60
N ALA A 159 -32.56 -34.55 1.70
CA ALA A 159 -32.46 -36.01 1.67
C ALA A 159 -33.76 -36.61 1.11
N LEU A 160 -33.65 -37.42 0.07
CA LEU A 160 -34.66 -38.39 -0.32
C LEU A 160 -34.00 -39.77 -0.32
N ARG A 161 -34.60 -40.65 0.48
CA ARG A 161 -34.38 -42.10 0.46
C ARG A 161 -35.02 -42.68 -0.80
N ASP A 162 -34.38 -43.65 -1.42
CA ASP A 162 -35.06 -44.89 -1.82
C ASP A 162 -34.06 -46.03 -2.13
N GLU A 163 -34.55 -47.25 -1.91
CA GLU A 163 -33.85 -48.54 -1.84
C GLU A 163 -33.72 -49.27 -3.20
N HIS A 164 -32.82 -50.27 -3.23
CA HIS A 164 -32.71 -51.46 -4.12
C HIS A 164 -32.40 -51.20 -5.62
N ASP A 165 -31.64 -52.02 -6.37
CA ASP A 165 -31.33 -53.46 -6.29
C ASP A 165 -30.01 -53.77 -7.05
N GLY A 166 -29.38 -54.92 -6.79
CA GLY A 166 -27.98 -55.22 -7.14
C GLY A 166 -27.69 -55.85 -8.51
N LYS A 167 -26.38 -56.02 -8.79
CA LYS A 167 -25.76 -57.22 -9.39
C LYS A 167 -24.23 -57.06 -9.56
N GLU A 168 -23.51 -58.10 -9.14
CA GLU A 168 -22.07 -58.29 -9.33
C GLU A 168 -21.70 -58.70 -10.76
N SER A 169 -20.52 -58.28 -11.24
CA SER A 169 -19.58 -59.15 -11.96
C SER A 169 -18.20 -58.49 -12.16
N THR A 170 -17.20 -59.00 -11.43
CA THR A 170 -15.82 -59.37 -11.80
C THR A 170 -15.11 -58.69 -12.98
N GLY A 171 -13.87 -58.22 -12.73
CA GLY A 171 -12.83 -58.03 -13.75
C GLY A 171 -11.70 -57.11 -13.28
N GLU A 172 -10.55 -57.72 -12.97
CA GLU A 172 -9.32 -57.11 -12.45
C GLU A 172 -8.65 -56.17 -13.47
N ASP A 173 -8.18 -55.01 -13.01
CA ASP A 173 -6.91 -54.37 -13.39
C ASP A 173 -6.70 -53.12 -12.52
N GLU A 174 -6.44 -53.34 -11.23
CA GLU A 174 -5.83 -52.33 -10.36
C GLU A 174 -4.33 -52.31 -10.62
N VAL A 175 -3.83 -51.20 -11.13
CA VAL A 175 -2.62 -50.44 -10.72
C VAL A 175 -2.08 -49.69 -11.92
N ALA A 176 -2.46 -48.41 -12.04
CA ALA A 176 -1.57 -47.27 -12.35
C ALA A 176 -2.37 -46.06 -12.87
N GLU A 177 -2.91 -45.22 -11.98
CA GLU A 177 -3.05 -43.77 -12.28
C GLU A 177 -3.36 -42.93 -11.03
N LYS A 178 -2.44 -42.95 -10.06
CA LYS A 178 -2.29 -41.87 -9.08
C LYS A 178 -1.10 -41.02 -9.49
N ARG A 179 -1.35 -39.91 -10.20
CA ARG A 179 -0.65 -38.60 -10.12
C ARG A 179 -0.84 -37.82 -11.42
N LEU A 180 -1.96 -37.10 -11.50
CA LEU A 180 -2.04 -35.89 -12.32
C LEU A 180 -2.25 -34.73 -11.36
N THR A 181 -1.30 -33.81 -11.36
CA THR A 181 -1.25 -32.63 -10.51
C THR A 181 -2.44 -31.70 -10.80
N SER A 182 -2.83 -30.93 -9.79
CA SER A 182 -3.95 -29.97 -9.78
C SER A 182 -3.92 -28.91 -10.91
N LEU A 183 -2.82 -28.83 -11.67
CA LEU A 183 -2.66 -27.95 -12.82
C LEU A 183 -3.45 -28.43 -14.07
N VAL A 184 -3.63 -29.74 -14.27
CA VAL A 184 -4.29 -30.26 -15.49
C VAL A 184 -5.83 -30.26 -15.38
N ARG A 185 -6.39 -30.33 -14.16
CA ARG A 185 -7.85 -30.21 -13.95
C ARG A 185 -8.38 -28.79 -14.21
N ARG A 186 -7.54 -27.76 -14.14
CA ARG A 186 -7.93 -26.38 -14.52
C ARG A 186 -8.00 -26.18 -16.04
N ALA A 187 -7.41 -27.09 -16.84
CA ALA A 187 -7.36 -26.97 -18.29
C ALA A 187 -8.53 -27.66 -19.03
N THR A 188 -9.44 -28.36 -18.34
CA THR A 188 -10.51 -29.16 -18.98
C THR A 188 -11.94 -28.78 -18.57
N LEU A 189 -12.13 -27.64 -17.89
CA LEU A 189 -13.44 -27.02 -17.82
C LEU A 189 -13.66 -26.24 -19.12
N LYS A 190 -14.31 -26.86 -20.11
CA LYS A 190 -14.88 -26.16 -21.25
C LYS A 190 -15.66 -24.96 -20.71
N GLU A 191 -15.26 -23.76 -21.16
CA GLU A 191 -16.00 -22.54 -20.92
C GLU A 191 -17.46 -22.78 -21.34
N ASN A 192 -18.39 -22.67 -20.40
CA ASN A 192 -19.81 -22.57 -20.74
C ASN A 192 -19.98 -21.26 -21.53
N GLU A 193 -20.06 -21.37 -22.86
CA GLU A 193 -20.10 -20.28 -23.84
C GLU A 193 -21.35 -19.37 -23.79
N HIS A 194 -22.07 -19.26 -22.66
CA HIS A 194 -23.31 -18.47 -22.59
C HIS A 194 -23.51 -17.65 -21.31
N VAL A 195 -22.42 -17.14 -20.70
CA VAL A 195 -22.55 -16.01 -19.78
C VAL A 195 -22.43 -14.72 -20.59
N PRO A 196 -23.47 -13.88 -20.71
CA PRO A 196 -23.33 -12.59 -21.37
C PRO A 196 -22.21 -11.82 -20.66
N LYS A 197 -21.13 -11.52 -21.39
CA LYS A 197 -20.03 -10.71 -20.87
C LYS A 197 -20.59 -9.32 -20.60
N TYR A 198 -20.84 -9.03 -19.33
CA TYR A 198 -21.18 -7.70 -18.87
C TYR A 198 -20.06 -6.74 -19.28
N GLU A 199 -20.34 -5.85 -20.23
CA GLU A 199 -19.40 -4.89 -20.76
C GLU A 199 -19.90 -3.48 -20.43
N LYS A 200 -19.19 -2.80 -19.52
CA LYS A 200 -19.44 -1.40 -19.16
C LYS A 200 -18.13 -0.64 -19.10
N VAL A 201 -18.05 0.41 -19.91
CA VAL A 201 -16.92 1.34 -19.92
C VAL A 201 -16.86 2.13 -18.61
N HIS A 202 -15.67 2.32 -18.07
CA HIS A 202 -15.45 3.14 -16.86
C HIS A 202 -15.56 4.64 -17.15
N ASN A 203 -16.14 5.39 -16.22
CA ASN A 203 -16.27 6.84 -16.29
C ASN A 203 -15.17 7.54 -15.48
N PHE A 204 -13.93 7.52 -15.99
CA PHE A 204 -12.77 8.07 -15.29
C PHE A 204 -12.75 9.60 -15.29
N LYS A 205 -12.54 10.19 -14.11
CA LYS A 205 -12.35 11.64 -13.93
C LYS A 205 -11.05 11.90 -13.19
N VAL A 206 -10.36 12.98 -13.55
CA VAL A 206 -9.17 13.44 -12.81
C VAL A 206 -9.53 13.65 -11.35
N HIS A 207 -8.70 13.10 -10.46
CA HIS A 207 -8.97 13.08 -9.03
C HIS A 207 -7.73 13.46 -8.24
N THR A 208 -7.92 14.24 -7.18
CA THR A 208 -6.86 14.55 -6.20
C THR A 208 -7.08 13.68 -4.96
N PHE A 209 -6.14 12.77 -4.73
CA PHE A 209 -6.17 11.86 -3.60
C PHE A 209 -5.62 12.55 -2.34
N ARG A 210 -6.34 12.42 -1.22
CA ARG A 210 -5.89 12.91 0.08
C ARG A 210 -5.15 11.77 0.80
N GLY A 211 -3.84 11.91 0.97
CA GLY A 211 -2.98 10.84 1.47
C GLY A 211 -2.41 9.97 0.34
N PRO A 212 -1.42 9.11 0.64
CA PRO A 212 -0.76 8.30 -0.37
C PRO A 212 -1.70 7.21 -0.92
N HIS A 213 -1.78 7.08 -2.25
CA HIS A 213 -2.65 6.12 -2.91
C HIS A 213 -1.88 5.36 -4.01
N TRP A 214 -2.28 4.11 -4.24
CA TRP A 214 -1.71 3.23 -5.25
C TRP A 214 -2.71 2.94 -6.35
N CYS A 215 -2.19 2.74 -7.56
CA CYS A 215 -2.98 2.41 -8.73
C CYS A 215 -3.41 0.95 -8.68
N GLU A 216 -4.71 0.72 -8.74
CA GLU A 216 -5.32 -0.62 -8.68
C GLU A 216 -5.09 -1.45 -9.96
N TYR A 217 -4.46 -0.87 -10.98
CA TYR A 217 -4.09 -1.58 -12.21
C TYR A 217 -2.64 -2.09 -12.20
N CYS A 218 -1.67 -1.21 -11.92
CA CYS A 218 -0.23 -1.55 -12.00
C CYS A 218 0.45 -1.75 -10.63
N ALA A 219 -0.30 -1.55 -9.54
CA ALA A 219 0.16 -1.60 -8.16
C ALA A 219 1.23 -0.57 -7.78
N ASN A 220 1.49 0.43 -8.62
CA ASN A 220 2.46 1.48 -8.35
C ASN A 220 1.82 2.70 -7.68
N PHE A 221 2.62 3.41 -6.89
CA PHE A 221 2.22 4.65 -6.24
C PHE A 221 1.79 5.74 -7.26
N MET A 222 0.72 6.48 -6.93
CA MET A 222 0.24 7.63 -7.71
C MET A 222 0.87 8.91 -7.15
N TRP A 223 1.96 9.35 -7.78
CA TRP A 223 2.77 10.48 -7.32
C TRP A 223 2.18 11.85 -7.67
N GLY A 224 2.69 12.88 -6.99
CA GLY A 224 2.30 14.28 -7.16
C GLY A 224 1.43 14.79 -6.01
N LEU A 225 1.29 16.11 -5.96
CA LEU A 225 0.56 16.82 -4.90
C LEU A 225 -0.93 16.91 -5.19
N ILE A 226 -1.31 17.12 -6.46
CA ILE A 226 -2.70 17.15 -6.92
C ILE A 226 -2.84 16.41 -8.24
N ALA A 227 -4.07 15.98 -8.55
CA ALA A 227 -4.41 15.31 -9.80
C ALA A 227 -3.44 14.14 -10.12
N GLN A 228 -3.13 13.32 -9.12
CA GLN A 228 -2.15 12.23 -9.23
C GLN A 228 -2.61 11.10 -10.17
N GLY A 229 -3.91 10.99 -10.38
CA GLY A 229 -4.51 9.97 -11.22
C GLY A 229 -5.96 10.28 -11.53
N VAL A 230 -6.69 9.22 -11.86
CA VAL A 230 -8.11 9.27 -12.17
C VAL A 230 -8.88 8.30 -11.28
N LYS A 231 -10.12 8.68 -10.96
CA LYS A 231 -11.08 7.87 -10.23
C LYS A 231 -12.32 7.65 -11.09
N CYS A 232 -12.77 6.41 -11.20
CA CYS A 232 -14.02 6.10 -11.87
C CYS A 232 -15.20 6.65 -11.05
N ALA A 233 -16.02 7.51 -11.65
CA ALA A 233 -17.19 8.11 -10.99
C ALA A 233 -18.28 7.08 -10.68
N ASP A 234 -18.27 5.94 -11.38
CA ASP A 234 -19.30 4.91 -11.34
C ASP A 234 -18.97 3.83 -10.32
N CYS A 235 -17.78 3.21 -10.38
CA CYS A 235 -17.39 2.11 -9.49
C CYS A 235 -16.35 2.49 -8.41
N GLY A 236 -15.76 3.69 -8.48
CA GLY A 236 -14.77 4.13 -7.50
C GLY A 236 -13.33 3.65 -7.72
N LEU A 237 -13.05 2.90 -8.80
CA LEU A 237 -11.71 2.41 -9.18
C LEU A 237 -10.70 3.55 -9.34
N ASN A 238 -9.53 3.43 -8.72
CA ASN A 238 -8.47 4.44 -8.70
C ASN A 238 -7.24 3.95 -9.47
N VAL A 239 -6.83 4.69 -10.51
CA VAL A 239 -5.70 4.31 -11.38
C VAL A 239 -4.94 5.53 -11.89
N HIS A 240 -3.72 5.34 -12.41
CA HIS A 240 -3.01 6.39 -13.15
C HIS A 240 -3.77 6.78 -14.44
N LYS A 241 -3.56 8.02 -14.92
CA LYS A 241 -4.13 8.53 -16.20
C LYS A 241 -3.73 7.67 -17.42
N GLN A 242 -2.55 7.05 -17.40
CA GLN A 242 -2.13 6.14 -18.47
C GLN A 242 -2.74 4.73 -18.33
N CYS A 243 -2.83 4.23 -17.10
CA CYS A 243 -3.45 2.93 -16.81
C CYS A 243 -4.94 2.91 -17.14
N SER A 244 -5.65 4.03 -16.98
CA SER A 244 -7.08 4.11 -17.29
C SER A 244 -7.44 3.78 -18.74
N LYS A 245 -6.47 3.87 -19.65
CA LYS A 245 -6.62 3.49 -21.07
C LYS A 245 -6.48 1.98 -21.30
N MET A 246 -5.93 1.26 -20.32
CA MET A 246 -5.64 -0.18 -20.37
C MET A 246 -6.62 -1.00 -19.53
N VAL A 247 -7.38 -0.37 -18.62
CA VAL A 247 -8.37 -1.06 -17.80
C VAL A 247 -9.50 -1.61 -18.71
N PRO A 248 -9.85 -2.90 -18.59
CA PRO A 248 -10.98 -3.50 -19.32
C PRO A 248 -12.33 -2.81 -19.06
N ASN A 249 -13.29 -3.01 -19.97
CA ASN A 249 -14.65 -2.49 -19.86
C ASN A 249 -15.54 -3.35 -18.93
N ASP A 250 -15.13 -3.55 -17.68
CA ASP A 250 -15.80 -4.41 -16.70
C ASP A 250 -16.37 -3.62 -15.50
N CYS A 251 -16.69 -2.34 -15.70
CA CYS A 251 -17.08 -1.42 -14.63
C CYS A 251 -18.32 -1.87 -13.86
N LYS A 252 -18.19 -2.23 -12.57
CA LYS A 252 -19.31 -2.59 -11.68
C LYS A 252 -19.65 -1.44 -10.72
N PRO A 253 -20.72 -0.64 -10.96
CA PRO A 253 -21.02 0.53 -10.14
C PRO A 253 -21.35 0.23 -8.69
N ASP A 254 -21.89 -0.96 -8.41
CA ASP A 254 -22.24 -1.37 -7.05
C ASP A 254 -21.04 -1.35 -6.10
N LEU A 255 -19.83 -1.56 -6.64
CA LEU A 255 -18.58 -1.50 -5.88
C LEU A 255 -18.28 -0.10 -5.32
N LYS A 256 -18.91 0.97 -5.81
CA LYS A 256 -18.73 2.33 -5.27
C LYS A 256 -19.16 2.46 -3.81
N HIS A 257 -20.11 1.63 -3.37
CA HIS A 257 -20.60 1.64 -2.00
C HIS A 257 -19.67 0.86 -1.04
N VAL A 258 -18.79 0.02 -1.59
CA VAL A 258 -17.79 -0.72 -0.81
C VAL A 258 -16.66 0.24 -0.43
N LYS A 259 -16.53 0.52 0.86
CA LYS A 259 -15.47 1.37 1.40
C LYS A 259 -14.32 0.48 1.85
N LYS A 260 -13.32 0.29 0.97
CA LYS A 260 -12.17 -0.56 1.27
C LYS A 260 -11.50 -0.16 2.58
N VAL A 261 -11.22 -1.15 3.42
CA VAL A 261 -10.49 -1.05 4.68
C VAL A 261 -9.10 -1.67 4.50
N TYR A 262 -9.02 -2.85 3.89
CA TYR A 262 -7.78 -3.48 3.46
C TYR A 262 -7.15 -2.70 2.31
N SER A 263 -5.81 -2.78 2.19
CA SER A 263 -5.04 -2.09 1.15
C SER A 263 -5.15 -0.56 1.15
N CYS A 264 -5.73 0.03 2.19
CA CYS A 264 -5.67 1.47 2.44
C CYS A 264 -4.44 1.81 3.29
N ASP A 265 -3.84 2.98 3.05
CA ASP A 265 -2.78 3.50 3.92
C ASP A 265 -3.28 3.64 5.37
N LEU A 266 -2.48 3.17 6.33
CA LEU A 266 -2.85 3.09 7.74
C LEU A 266 -3.21 4.48 8.31
N THR A 267 -2.36 5.47 8.05
CA THR A 267 -2.60 6.83 8.54
C THR A 267 -3.86 7.45 7.92
N THR A 268 -4.07 7.20 6.62
CA THR A 268 -5.25 7.67 5.88
C THR A 268 -6.54 7.05 6.43
N LEU A 269 -6.55 5.74 6.66
CA LEU A 269 -7.70 5.01 7.21
C LEU A 269 -8.07 5.52 8.61
N VAL A 270 -7.09 5.59 9.51
CA VAL A 270 -7.28 6.04 10.90
C VAL A 270 -7.84 7.48 10.94
N LYS A 271 -7.30 8.38 10.12
CA LYS A 271 -7.82 9.76 10.00
C LYS A 271 -9.22 9.83 9.41
N ALA A 272 -9.53 9.01 8.41
CA ALA A 272 -10.84 9.01 7.77
C ALA A 272 -11.96 8.49 8.69
N HIS A 273 -11.64 7.55 9.58
CA HIS A 273 -12.59 6.96 10.53
C HIS A 273 -12.58 7.63 11.91
N PHE A 274 -11.68 8.59 12.15
CA PHE A 274 -11.52 9.27 13.44
C PHE A 274 -11.28 8.32 14.62
N THR A 275 -10.57 7.23 14.36
CA THR A 275 -10.18 6.24 15.38
C THR A 275 -8.72 6.41 15.78
N LYS A 276 -8.26 5.65 16.77
CA LYS A 276 -6.83 5.60 17.14
C LYS A 276 -6.05 4.58 16.31
N ARG A 277 -6.74 3.51 15.90
CA ARG A 277 -6.21 2.34 15.19
C ARG A 277 -7.29 1.78 14.24
N PRO A 278 -6.94 0.89 13.30
CA PRO A 278 -7.90 0.27 12.39
C PRO A 278 -8.88 -0.66 13.12
N MET A 279 -10.15 -0.66 12.71
CA MET A 279 -11.16 -1.56 13.29
C MET A 279 -10.82 -3.04 13.06
N VAL A 280 -10.16 -3.39 11.95
CA VAL A 280 -9.69 -4.76 11.68
C VAL A 280 -8.76 -5.25 12.80
N VAL A 281 -7.84 -4.39 13.24
CA VAL A 281 -6.87 -4.73 14.29
C VAL A 281 -7.59 -4.91 15.63
N ASP A 282 -8.44 -3.96 16.03
CA ASP A 282 -9.17 -4.04 17.29
C ASP A 282 -10.14 -5.24 17.32
N MET A 283 -10.88 -5.49 16.24
CA MET A 283 -11.86 -6.57 16.17
C MET A 283 -11.21 -7.95 16.11
N CYS A 284 -10.19 -8.15 15.26
CA CYS A 284 -9.49 -9.43 15.17
C CYS A 284 -8.77 -9.77 16.49
N ILE A 285 -8.05 -8.81 17.10
CA ILE A 285 -7.37 -9.05 18.37
C ILE A 285 -8.37 -9.42 19.46
N ARG A 286 -9.50 -8.70 19.56
CA ARG A 286 -10.55 -9.02 20.53
C ARG A 286 -11.11 -10.43 20.35
N GLU A 287 -11.35 -10.86 19.11
CA GLU A 287 -11.85 -12.20 18.82
C GLU A 287 -10.79 -13.27 19.15
N ILE A 288 -9.52 -13.04 18.79
CA ILE A 288 -8.40 -13.94 19.08
C ILE A 288 -8.18 -14.07 20.59
N GLU A 289 -8.20 -12.98 21.34
CA GLU A 289 -8.08 -13.03 22.79
C GLU A 289 -9.26 -13.72 23.47
N SER A 290 -10.47 -13.60 22.89
CA SER A 290 -11.67 -14.19 23.47
C SER A 290 -11.70 -15.72 23.41
N ARG A 291 -11.07 -16.36 22.41
CA ARG A 291 -11.20 -17.82 22.21
C ARG A 291 -9.94 -18.54 21.73
N GLY A 292 -8.88 -17.81 21.37
CA GLY A 292 -7.75 -18.35 20.61
C GLY A 292 -6.43 -18.49 21.38
N LEU A 293 -6.28 -17.89 22.57
CA LEU A 293 -4.97 -17.76 23.23
C LEU A 293 -4.27 -19.09 23.53
N ASN A 294 -5.04 -20.17 23.71
CA ASN A 294 -4.51 -21.50 24.02
C ASN A 294 -4.43 -22.41 22.78
N SER A 295 -4.81 -21.91 21.60
CA SER A 295 -4.75 -22.70 20.36
C SER A 295 -3.30 -22.99 19.99
N GLU A 296 -2.96 -24.26 19.83
CA GLU A 296 -1.62 -24.68 19.43
C GLU A 296 -1.19 -24.03 18.11
N GLY A 297 0.01 -23.45 18.10
CA GLY A 297 0.59 -22.82 16.92
C GLY A 297 -0.11 -21.53 16.48
N LEU A 298 -0.78 -20.80 17.39
CA LEU A 298 -1.46 -19.54 17.08
C LEU A 298 -0.56 -18.60 16.25
N TYR A 299 -1.11 -17.99 15.20
CA TYR A 299 -0.39 -17.20 14.16
C TYR A 299 0.57 -17.98 13.26
N ARG A 300 1.14 -19.11 13.68
CA ARG A 300 1.97 -19.97 12.82
C ARG A 300 1.11 -20.84 11.89
N VAL A 301 0.09 -21.49 12.44
CA VAL A 301 -0.86 -22.29 11.67
C VAL A 301 -1.71 -21.35 10.80
N SER A 302 -1.95 -21.76 9.55
CA SER A 302 -2.75 -21.01 8.59
C SER A 302 -4.14 -21.63 8.46
N GLY A 303 -5.18 -20.81 8.58
CA GLY A 303 -6.53 -21.19 8.20
C GLY A 303 -6.69 -21.28 6.68
N PHE A 304 -7.88 -21.66 6.23
CA PHE A 304 -8.18 -21.75 4.80
C PHE A 304 -8.10 -20.37 4.12
N SER A 305 -7.28 -20.25 3.07
CA SER A 305 -7.06 -19.01 2.33
C SER A 305 -8.35 -18.36 1.83
N ASP A 306 -9.30 -19.15 1.33
CA ASP A 306 -10.57 -18.64 0.81
C ASP A 306 -11.42 -17.99 1.92
N LEU A 307 -11.40 -18.54 3.14
CA LEU A 307 -12.11 -17.96 4.28
C LEU A 307 -11.38 -16.74 4.86
N ILE A 308 -10.06 -16.68 4.75
CA ILE A 308 -9.28 -15.49 5.12
C ILE A 308 -9.64 -14.31 4.20
N GLU A 309 -9.74 -14.55 2.89
CA GLU A 309 -10.19 -13.52 1.93
C GLU A 309 -11.66 -13.14 2.15
N ASP A 310 -12.52 -14.09 2.56
CA ASP A 310 -13.92 -13.80 2.93
C ASP A 310 -14.01 -12.85 4.14
N VAL A 311 -13.19 -13.05 5.19
CA VAL A 311 -13.11 -12.12 6.34
C VAL A 311 -12.67 -10.72 5.89
N LYS A 312 -11.65 -10.65 5.02
CA LYS A 312 -11.21 -9.37 4.44
C LYS A 312 -12.35 -8.68 3.68
N MET A 313 -13.09 -9.41 2.86
CA MET A 313 -14.26 -8.89 2.14
C MET A 313 -15.36 -8.42 3.10
N ALA A 314 -15.59 -9.14 4.20
CA ALA A 314 -16.54 -8.74 5.23
C ALA A 314 -16.15 -7.38 5.84
N PHE A 315 -14.88 -7.17 6.18
CA PHE A 315 -14.40 -5.86 6.65
C PHE A 315 -14.53 -4.75 5.61
N ASP A 316 -14.17 -5.01 4.36
CA ASP A 316 -14.24 -4.00 3.29
C ASP A 316 -15.68 -3.58 2.96
N ARG A 317 -16.65 -4.50 3.13
CA ARG A 317 -18.06 -4.25 2.86
C ARG A 317 -18.78 -3.66 4.08
N ASP A 318 -18.61 -4.28 5.24
CA ASP A 318 -19.43 -4.06 6.43
C ASP A 318 -18.71 -3.23 7.50
N GLY A 319 -17.39 -3.04 7.38
CA GLY A 319 -16.58 -2.26 8.31
C GLY A 319 -16.65 -2.80 9.73
N GLU A 320 -16.98 -1.94 10.70
CA GLU A 320 -17.16 -2.33 12.11
C GLU A 320 -18.31 -3.32 12.35
N LYS A 321 -19.20 -3.51 11.38
CA LYS A 321 -20.33 -4.45 11.47
C LYS A 321 -20.00 -5.83 10.91
N ALA A 322 -18.77 -6.07 10.46
CA ALA A 322 -18.35 -7.38 9.97
C ALA A 322 -18.50 -8.45 11.06
N ASP A 323 -19.18 -9.54 10.74
CA ASP A 323 -19.31 -10.70 11.65
C ASP A 323 -18.10 -11.61 11.49
N ILE A 324 -17.23 -11.61 12.49
CA ILE A 324 -16.05 -12.49 12.58
C ILE A 324 -16.17 -13.49 13.74
N SER A 325 -17.38 -13.70 14.25
CA SER A 325 -17.64 -14.53 15.42
C SER A 325 -17.35 -16.01 15.14
N VAL A 326 -17.20 -16.79 16.22
CA VAL A 326 -17.06 -18.25 16.18
C VAL A 326 -18.16 -18.96 15.36
N ASN A 327 -19.38 -18.42 15.31
CA ASN A 327 -20.49 -19.01 14.56
C ASN A 327 -20.29 -18.91 13.05
N MET A 328 -19.59 -17.87 12.59
CA MET A 328 -19.30 -17.65 11.17
C MET A 328 -17.97 -18.30 10.78
N TYR A 329 -16.95 -18.18 11.63
CA TYR A 329 -15.61 -18.72 11.41
C TYR A 329 -15.14 -19.52 12.63
N GLU A 330 -15.39 -20.83 12.63
CA GLU A 330 -15.04 -21.71 13.75
C GLU A 330 -13.52 -21.77 13.99
N ASP A 331 -12.73 -21.91 12.93
CA ASP A 331 -11.26 -21.95 13.02
C ASP A 331 -10.66 -20.57 13.28
N ILE A 332 -10.02 -20.40 14.43
CA ILE A 332 -9.39 -19.13 14.81
C ILE A 332 -8.20 -18.76 13.89
N ASN A 333 -7.60 -19.74 13.22
CA ASN A 333 -6.49 -19.50 12.29
C ASN A 333 -6.93 -18.71 11.04
N ILE A 334 -8.24 -18.65 10.78
CA ILE A 334 -8.83 -17.75 9.78
C ILE A 334 -8.68 -16.30 10.25
N ILE A 335 -9.00 -16.00 11.52
CA ILE A 335 -8.94 -14.64 12.07
C ILE A 335 -7.48 -14.18 12.24
N THR A 336 -6.59 -15.05 12.72
CA THR A 336 -5.15 -14.75 12.77
C THR A 336 -4.59 -14.54 11.36
N GLY A 337 -5.03 -15.36 10.39
CA GLY A 337 -4.73 -15.21 8.97
C GLY A 337 -5.17 -13.86 8.40
N ALA A 338 -6.40 -13.45 8.70
CA ALA A 338 -6.96 -12.17 8.26
C ALA A 338 -6.24 -10.96 8.87
N LEU A 339 -5.86 -11.04 10.15
CA LEU A 339 -5.05 -10.00 10.79
C LEU A 339 -3.65 -9.90 10.18
N LYS A 340 -2.97 -11.03 9.92
CA LYS A 340 -1.68 -11.06 9.21
C LYS A 340 -1.82 -10.48 7.80
N LEU A 341 -2.88 -10.87 7.08
CA LEU A 341 -3.18 -10.36 5.75
C LEU A 341 -3.38 -8.85 5.76
N TYR A 342 -4.05 -8.30 6.78
CA TYR A 342 -4.26 -6.85 6.90
C TYR A 342 -2.93 -6.08 6.89
N PHE A 343 -1.98 -6.49 7.74
CA PHE A 343 -0.66 -5.84 7.80
C PHE A 343 0.14 -6.04 6.50
N ARG A 344 0.03 -7.23 5.89
CA ARG A 344 0.70 -7.53 4.62
C ARG A 344 0.15 -6.67 3.47
N ASP A 345 -1.15 -6.40 3.46
CA ASP A 345 -1.84 -5.62 2.43
C ASP A 345 -1.68 -4.10 2.62
N LEU A 346 -1.18 -3.61 3.76
CA LEU A 346 -0.89 -2.19 3.92
C LEU A 346 0.08 -1.72 2.83
N PRO A 347 -0.17 -0.58 2.16
CA PRO A 347 0.78 -0.06 1.17
C PRO A 347 2.14 0.32 1.78
N ILE A 348 2.11 0.99 2.94
CA ILE A 348 3.29 1.27 3.76
C ILE A 348 3.28 0.28 4.92
N PRO A 349 4.37 -0.48 5.16
CA PRO A 349 4.40 -1.48 6.22
C PRO A 349 4.20 -0.84 7.60
N LEU A 350 3.78 -1.63 8.60
CA LEU A 350 3.52 -1.13 9.94
C LEU A 350 4.78 -0.46 10.53
N ILE A 351 5.93 -1.11 10.38
CA ILE A 351 7.24 -0.47 10.54
C ILE A 351 7.60 0.16 9.20
N THR A 352 7.57 1.48 9.12
CA THR A 352 7.67 2.24 7.87
C THR A 352 9.03 2.08 7.18
N TYR A 353 9.07 2.32 5.87
CA TYR A 353 10.32 2.32 5.09
C TYR A 353 11.35 3.31 5.65
N ASP A 354 10.91 4.47 6.14
CA ASP A 354 11.78 5.50 6.68
C ASP A 354 12.40 5.10 8.03
N ALA A 355 11.66 4.35 8.85
CA ALA A 355 12.14 3.87 10.15
C ALA A 355 12.93 2.56 10.04
N TYR A 356 12.71 1.77 8.99
CA TYR A 356 13.32 0.44 8.78
C TYR A 356 14.84 0.39 9.05
N PRO A 357 15.68 1.31 8.52
CA PRO A 357 17.12 1.25 8.76
C PRO A 357 17.48 1.30 10.25
N LYS A 358 16.78 2.12 11.04
CA LYS A 358 17.05 2.27 12.48
C LYS A 358 16.64 1.04 13.29
N PHE A 359 15.56 0.37 12.89
CA PHE A 359 15.17 -0.93 13.47
C PHE A 359 16.18 -2.04 13.14
N ILE A 360 16.70 -2.08 11.92
CA ILE A 360 17.73 -3.06 11.57
C ILE A 360 19.06 -2.77 12.29
N GLU A 361 19.41 -1.49 12.47
CA GLU A 361 20.56 -1.05 13.27
C GLU A 361 20.46 -1.58 14.70
N SER A 362 19.31 -1.43 15.39
CA SER A 362 19.15 -1.93 16.77
C SER A 362 19.38 -3.44 16.86
N ALA A 363 18.89 -4.21 15.89
CA ALA A 363 19.07 -5.67 15.87
C ALA A 363 20.51 -6.12 15.53
N LYS A 364 21.36 -5.23 15.03
CA LYS A 364 22.79 -5.48 14.79
C LYS A 364 23.67 -5.09 15.99
N THR A 365 23.15 -4.27 16.89
CA THR A 365 23.85 -3.86 18.12
C THR A 365 24.01 -5.03 19.08
N ALA A 366 25.23 -5.21 19.61
CA ALA A 366 25.57 -6.33 20.48
C ALA A 366 25.27 -6.06 21.96
N ASP A 367 25.38 -4.80 22.39
CA ASP A 367 25.09 -4.39 23.76
C ASP A 367 23.56 -4.31 23.98
N PRO A 368 22.99 -5.03 24.97
CA PRO A 368 21.55 -5.07 25.17
C PRO A 368 20.92 -3.73 25.57
N ASP A 369 21.62 -2.91 26.36
CA ASP A 369 21.11 -1.63 26.85
C ASP A 369 21.09 -0.62 25.69
N GLU A 370 22.20 -0.50 24.95
CA GLU A 370 22.28 0.34 23.74
C GLU A 370 21.28 -0.14 22.66
N GLN A 371 21.11 -1.46 22.51
CA GLN A 371 20.12 -2.04 21.59
C GLN A 371 18.69 -1.59 21.91
N LEU A 372 18.30 -1.58 23.19
CA LEU A 372 16.98 -1.10 23.62
C LEU A 372 16.82 0.40 23.42
N GLU A 373 17.86 1.20 23.69
CA GLU A 373 17.83 2.64 23.44
C GLU A 373 17.64 2.95 21.95
N ILE A 374 18.41 2.32 21.06
CA ILE A 374 18.28 2.49 19.60
C ILE A 374 16.89 2.06 19.12
N LEU A 375 16.36 0.96 19.67
CA LEU A 375 15.02 0.46 19.34
C LEU A 375 13.93 1.47 19.78
N HIS A 376 14.08 2.08 20.95
CA HIS A 376 13.17 3.12 21.42
C HIS A 376 13.25 4.40 20.56
N GLU A 377 14.44 4.81 20.13
CA GLU A 377 14.60 5.91 19.17
C GLU A 377 13.97 5.57 17.80
N ALA A 378 14.05 4.31 17.35
CA ALA A 378 13.40 3.88 16.12
C ALA A 378 11.87 3.99 16.20
N LEU A 379 11.27 3.69 17.36
CA LEU A 379 9.82 3.86 17.57
C LEU A 379 9.36 5.32 17.43
N LYS A 380 10.20 6.29 17.82
CA LYS A 380 9.91 7.73 17.68
C LYS A 380 9.86 8.20 16.23
N LEU A 381 10.48 7.46 15.30
CA LEU A 381 10.43 7.74 13.86
C LEU A 381 9.10 7.30 13.21
N LEU A 382 8.32 6.45 13.88
CA LEU A 382 7.06 5.97 13.33
C LEU A 382 5.97 7.05 13.37
N PRO A 383 5.14 7.17 12.31
CA PRO A 383 3.96 8.02 12.37
C PRO A 383 3.00 7.60 13.50
N PRO A 384 2.21 8.53 14.08
CA PRO A 384 1.35 8.23 15.23
C PRO A 384 0.42 7.03 15.04
N ALA A 385 -0.19 6.89 13.86
CA ALA A 385 -1.08 5.77 13.54
C ALA A 385 -0.34 4.42 13.51
N HIS A 386 0.91 4.41 13.02
CA HIS A 386 1.76 3.23 12.97
C HIS A 386 2.23 2.85 14.36
N CYS A 387 2.73 3.81 15.14
CA CYS A 387 3.22 3.58 16.50
C CYS A 387 2.12 3.05 17.42
N GLU A 388 0.94 3.67 17.43
CA GLU A 388 -0.17 3.23 18.27
C GLU A 388 -0.74 1.86 17.86
N THR A 389 -0.75 1.56 16.55
CA THR A 389 -1.15 0.23 16.04
C THR A 389 -0.11 -0.84 16.41
N LEU A 390 1.18 -0.52 16.29
CA LEU A 390 2.27 -1.41 16.68
C LEU A 390 2.24 -1.70 18.17
N ARG A 391 2.08 -0.69 19.01
CA ARG A 391 1.94 -0.82 20.47
C ARG A 391 0.85 -1.82 20.84
N TYR A 392 -0.35 -1.64 20.28
CA TYR A 392 -1.49 -2.51 20.59
C TYR A 392 -1.26 -3.95 20.12
N LEU A 393 -0.63 -4.14 18.95
CA LEU A 393 -0.24 -5.46 18.47
C LEU A 393 0.81 -6.11 19.38
N MET A 394 1.85 -5.38 19.80
CA MET A 394 2.89 -5.93 20.68
C MET A 394 2.31 -6.33 22.04
N ALA A 395 1.41 -5.53 22.61
CA ALA A 395 0.71 -5.87 23.85
C ALA A 395 -0.09 -7.17 23.73
N HIS A 396 -0.77 -7.36 22.59
CA HIS A 396 -1.50 -8.60 22.29
C HIS A 396 -0.54 -9.79 22.15
N LEU A 397 0.53 -9.65 21.35
CA LEU A 397 1.51 -10.73 21.15
C LEU A 397 2.22 -11.10 22.45
N LYS A 398 2.50 -10.13 23.33
CA LYS A 398 3.00 -10.39 24.69
C LYS A 398 2.03 -11.28 25.48
N ARG A 399 0.72 -11.02 25.43
CA ARG A 399 -0.29 -11.89 26.08
C ARG A 399 -0.30 -13.30 25.49
N VAL A 400 -0.10 -13.46 24.19
CA VAL A 400 0.04 -14.78 23.55
C VAL A 400 1.23 -15.54 24.13
N THR A 401 2.39 -14.88 24.32
CA THR A 401 3.57 -15.54 24.92
C THR A 401 3.36 -15.97 26.37
N LEU A 402 2.45 -15.34 27.11
CA LEU A 402 2.11 -15.79 28.48
C LEU A 402 1.39 -17.15 28.50
N HIS A 403 0.83 -17.57 27.36
CA HIS A 403 0.14 -18.85 27.18
C HIS A 403 1.00 -19.88 26.41
N GLU A 404 2.32 -19.65 26.30
CA GLU A 404 3.26 -20.49 25.55
C GLU A 404 3.21 -21.97 25.94
N LYS A 405 2.86 -22.29 27.19
CA LYS A 405 2.72 -23.68 27.66
C LYS A 405 1.64 -24.47 26.92
N GLU A 406 0.60 -23.81 26.44
CA GLU A 406 -0.51 -24.44 25.69
C GLU A 406 -0.37 -24.17 24.19
N ASN A 407 -0.14 -22.91 23.80
CA ASN A 407 -0.11 -22.54 22.38
C ASN A 407 1.25 -22.80 21.69
N LEU A 408 2.33 -23.03 22.44
CA LEU A 408 3.69 -23.29 21.94
C LEU A 408 4.33 -22.12 21.16
N MET A 409 3.83 -20.89 21.36
CA MET A 409 4.27 -19.69 20.65
C MET A 409 5.08 -18.74 21.56
N SER A 410 6.40 -18.90 21.53
CA SER A 410 7.35 -17.98 22.14
C SER A 410 7.46 -16.65 21.37
N ALA A 411 8.11 -15.65 21.98
CA ALA A 411 8.41 -14.37 21.31
C ALA A 411 9.27 -14.57 20.04
N GLU A 412 10.20 -15.53 20.05
CA GLU A 412 11.01 -15.90 18.88
C GLU A 412 10.14 -16.51 17.77
N ASN A 413 9.25 -17.45 18.13
CA ASN A 413 8.33 -18.08 17.17
C ASN A 413 7.39 -17.05 16.53
N LEU A 414 6.89 -16.10 17.32
CA LEU A 414 6.06 -15.00 16.81
C LEU A 414 6.90 -14.01 15.96
N GLY A 415 8.15 -13.75 16.33
CA GLY A 415 9.09 -12.95 15.55
C GLY A 415 9.34 -13.53 14.16
N ILE A 416 9.41 -14.86 14.01
CA ILE A 416 9.51 -15.54 12.71
C ILE A 416 8.31 -15.20 11.80
N VAL A 417 7.10 -15.18 12.36
CA VAL A 417 5.85 -14.94 11.63
C VAL A 417 5.69 -13.44 11.31
N PHE A 418 5.88 -12.58 12.30
CA PHE A 418 5.56 -11.16 12.20
C PHE A 418 6.70 -10.31 11.66
N GLY A 419 7.97 -10.72 11.77
CA GLY A 419 9.12 -10.02 11.17
C GLY A 419 8.88 -9.63 9.70
N PRO A 420 8.69 -10.60 8.78
CA PRO A 420 8.43 -10.30 7.37
C PRO A 420 7.03 -9.72 7.10
N THR A 421 6.10 -9.83 8.05
CA THR A 421 4.74 -9.28 7.92
C THR A 421 4.71 -7.78 8.22
N LEU A 422 5.46 -7.33 9.23
CA LEU A 422 5.44 -5.96 9.74
C LEU A 422 6.53 -5.07 9.12
N MET A 423 7.59 -5.66 8.58
CA MET A 423 8.74 -4.97 8.01
C MET A 423 8.94 -5.36 6.54
N ARG A 424 9.34 -4.38 5.72
CA ARG A 424 9.75 -4.62 4.33
C ARG A 424 10.97 -3.78 4.02
N ALA A 425 12.01 -4.42 3.48
CA ALA A 425 13.20 -3.71 3.05
C ALA A 425 12.84 -2.68 1.97
N PRO A 426 13.36 -1.44 2.05
CA PRO A 426 13.12 -0.43 1.04
C PRO A 426 13.91 -0.69 -0.26
N GLU A 427 14.97 -1.50 -0.21
CA GLU A 427 15.91 -1.69 -1.31
C GLU A 427 15.40 -2.60 -2.44
N LEU A 428 15.87 -2.30 -3.65
CA LEU A 428 15.60 -3.10 -4.86
C LEU A 428 16.42 -4.41 -4.90
N ASP A 429 17.50 -4.51 -4.11
CA ASP A 429 18.35 -5.70 -4.07
C ASP A 429 17.73 -6.79 -3.19
N ALA A 430 17.18 -7.81 -3.86
CA ALA A 430 16.59 -8.97 -3.22
C ALA A 430 17.59 -9.71 -2.30
N MET A 431 18.90 -9.69 -2.59
CA MET A 431 19.89 -10.39 -1.77
C MET A 431 20.16 -9.68 -0.44
N ALA A 432 20.24 -8.35 -0.45
CA ALA A 432 20.34 -7.55 0.76
C ALA A 432 19.09 -7.74 1.64
N ALA A 433 17.91 -7.73 1.03
CA ALA A 433 16.63 -7.97 1.72
C ALA A 433 16.58 -9.36 2.39
N LEU A 434 17.12 -10.40 1.76
CA LEU A 434 17.18 -11.76 2.35
C LEU A 434 18.09 -11.83 3.57
N ASN A 435 19.22 -11.11 3.56
CA ASN A 435 20.14 -11.06 4.70
C ASN A 435 19.49 -10.42 5.93
N ASP A 436 18.62 -9.44 5.71
CA ASP A 436 17.94 -8.71 6.77
C ASP A 436 16.78 -9.46 7.43
N ILE A 437 16.27 -10.54 6.83
CA ILE A 437 15.14 -11.32 7.38
C ILE A 437 15.43 -11.76 8.82
N ARG A 438 16.68 -12.17 9.13
CA ARG A 438 17.06 -12.55 10.49
C ARG A 438 16.88 -11.41 11.49
N TYR A 439 17.22 -10.19 11.08
CA TYR A 439 17.14 -9.00 11.92
C TYR A 439 15.70 -8.54 12.06
N GLN A 440 14.87 -8.64 11.02
CA GLN A 440 13.44 -8.35 11.11
C GLN A 440 12.74 -9.22 12.16
N ARG A 441 13.09 -10.52 12.20
CA ARG A 441 12.57 -11.45 13.22
C ARG A 441 12.99 -11.04 14.63
N LEU A 442 14.28 -10.73 14.79
CA LEU A 442 14.85 -10.29 16.06
C LEU A 442 14.23 -8.98 16.56
N VAL A 443 14.01 -8.00 15.67
CA VAL A 443 13.32 -6.75 16.00
C VAL A 443 11.97 -7.02 16.63
N VAL A 444 11.14 -7.84 15.97
CA VAL A 444 9.80 -8.15 16.48
C VAL A 444 9.87 -8.94 17.79
N GLU A 445 10.78 -9.90 17.90
CA GLU A 445 11.00 -10.62 19.16
C GLU A 445 11.34 -9.67 20.32
N MET A 446 12.23 -8.71 20.11
CA MET A 446 12.62 -7.72 21.11
C MET A 446 11.47 -6.78 21.49
N LEU A 447 10.68 -6.34 20.49
CA LEU A 447 9.50 -5.52 20.71
C LEU A 447 8.45 -6.26 21.56
N ILE A 448 8.26 -7.56 21.33
CA ILE A 448 7.36 -8.39 22.14
C ILE A 448 7.91 -8.55 23.56
N LYS A 449 9.20 -8.90 23.69
CA LYS A 449 9.80 -9.18 25.02
C LYS A 449 9.76 -7.97 25.94
N ASN A 450 10.04 -6.77 25.42
CA ASN A 450 10.21 -5.54 26.19
C ASN A 450 9.08 -4.52 25.96
N GLU A 451 7.89 -5.01 25.58
CA GLU A 451 6.73 -4.17 25.27
C GLU A 451 6.36 -3.20 26.39
N ASP A 452 6.47 -3.65 27.64
CA ASP A 452 6.15 -2.94 28.88
C ASP A 452 7.09 -1.77 29.20
N ILE A 453 8.28 -1.76 28.60
CA ILE A 453 9.31 -0.72 28.80
C ILE A 453 9.35 0.25 27.62
N LEU A 454 9.11 -0.25 26.40
CA LEU A 454 9.28 0.51 25.17
C LEU A 454 8.10 1.44 24.83
N PHE A 455 6.90 1.08 25.27
CA PHE A 455 5.65 1.80 24.98
C PHE A 455 4.92 2.23 26.26
#